data_AF-A0A396HI48-F1
#
_entry.id   AF-A0A396HI48-F1
#
_cell.length_a   1.000
_cell.length_b   1.000
_cell.length_c   1.000
_cell.angle_alpha   90.00
_cell.angle_beta   90.00
_cell.angle_gamma   90.00
#
_symmetry.space_group_name_H-M   'P 1'
#
loop_
_entity.id
_entity.type
_entity.pdbx_description
1 polymer ?
#
loop_
_entity_poly.entity_id
_entity_poly.type
_entity_poly.pdbx_seq_one_letter_code
_entity_poly.pdbx_strand_id
1 'polypeptide(L)'
;MILDNLISIVMTFILFDFIFNAVLPDFSQVYNFIGSVFDPEASEHLQKLKQMDRIDVETVLLLMRNLSINLTSPDFEDHGLNRPEGEVNVI
;
A
#
# COMPACT_ATOMS: atom_id res chain seq x y z
N MET A 1 -11.17 1.48 17.82
CA MET A 1 -12.64 1.68 17.82
C MET A 1 -13.19 2.31 16.53
N ILE A 2 -12.58 3.38 15.96
CA ILE A 2 -13.00 3.90 14.64
C ILE A 2 -12.29 3.14 13.48
N LEU A 3 -11.03 2.74 13.67
CA LEU A 3 -10.26 1.97 12.68
C LEU A 3 -10.89 0.59 12.39
N ASP A 4 -11.38 -0.10 13.43
CA ASP A 4 -11.94 -1.45 13.30
C ASP A 4 -13.24 -1.47 12.49
N ASN A 5 -14.06 -0.41 12.62
CA ASN A 5 -15.31 -0.26 11.89
C ASN A 5 -15.07 0.12 10.42
N LEU A 6 -14.06 0.94 10.12
CA LEU A 6 -13.75 1.33 8.75
C LEU A 6 -13.06 0.21 7.97
N ILE A 7 -12.13 -0.52 8.61
CA ILE A 7 -11.52 -1.73 8.03
C ILE A 7 -12.57 -2.81 7.81
N SER A 8 -13.49 -3.03 8.76
CA SER A 8 -14.57 -4.00 8.59
C SER A 8 -15.53 -3.60 7.47
N ILE A 9 -15.87 -2.31 7.33
CA ILE A 9 -16.77 -1.84 6.25
C ILE A 9 -16.08 -1.94 4.89
N VAL A 10 -14.83 -1.48 4.78
CA VAL A 10 -14.05 -1.55 3.52
C VAL A 10 -13.80 -3.01 3.13
N MET A 11 -13.40 -3.87 4.07
CA MET A 11 -13.28 -5.31 3.84
C MET A 11 -14.61 -5.95 3.47
N THR A 12 -15.75 -5.52 4.03
CA THR A 12 -17.07 -6.08 3.67
C THR A 12 -17.50 -5.69 2.26
N PHE A 13 -17.27 -4.45 1.82
CA PHE A 13 -17.58 -4.03 0.45
C PHE A 13 -16.68 -4.71 -0.58
N ILE A 14 -15.38 -4.79 -0.31
CA ILE A 14 -14.42 -5.51 -1.17
C ILE A 14 -14.76 -6.99 -1.21
N LEU A 15 -15.01 -7.64 -0.07
CA LEU A 15 -15.34 -9.06 -0.04
C LEU A 15 -16.67 -9.34 -0.75
N PHE A 16 -17.67 -8.45 -0.66
CA PHE A 16 -18.97 -8.61 -1.31
C PHE A 16 -18.87 -8.46 -2.83
N ASP A 17 -18.29 -7.38 -3.35
CA ASP A 17 -18.18 -7.16 -4.80
C ASP A 17 -17.35 -8.24 -5.49
N PHE A 18 -16.42 -8.83 -4.74
CA PHE A 18 -15.34 -9.64 -5.28
C PHE A 18 -15.58 -11.16 -5.11
N ILE A 19 -16.22 -11.60 -4.01
CA ILE A 19 -16.62 -13.00 -3.82
C ILE A 19 -17.94 -13.31 -4.52
N PHE A 20 -18.92 -12.40 -4.55
CA PHE A 20 -20.23 -12.70 -5.16
C PHE A 20 -20.26 -12.60 -6.70
N ASN A 21 -19.32 -11.89 -7.33
CA ASN A 21 -19.27 -11.73 -8.80
C ASN A 21 -18.21 -12.60 -9.51
N ALA A 22 -17.54 -13.51 -8.80
CA ALA A 22 -16.68 -14.58 -9.35
C ALA A 22 -15.65 -14.16 -10.41
N VAL A 23 -14.98 -13.02 -10.21
CA VAL A 23 -13.74 -12.70 -10.92
C VAL A 23 -12.73 -12.32 -9.84
N LEU A 24 -11.65 -13.08 -9.71
CA LEU A 24 -10.56 -12.79 -8.77
C LEU A 24 -9.39 -12.13 -9.49
N PRO A 25 -8.53 -11.30 -8.85
CA PRO A 25 -7.43 -10.69 -9.56
C PRO A 25 -6.31 -11.73 -9.66
N ASP A 26 -5.37 -11.51 -10.56
CA ASP A 26 -4.09 -12.18 -10.47
C ASP A 26 -3.29 -11.52 -9.34
N PHE A 27 -3.44 -12.04 -8.12
CA PHE A 27 -2.70 -11.55 -6.96
C PHE A 27 -1.18 -11.63 -7.15
N SER A 28 -0.66 -12.56 -7.96
CA SER A 28 0.77 -12.60 -8.25
C SER A 28 1.17 -11.35 -9.04
N GLN A 29 0.43 -11.02 -10.10
CA GLN A 29 0.67 -9.82 -10.88
C GLN A 29 0.50 -8.54 -10.05
N VAL A 30 -0.56 -8.47 -9.23
CA VAL A 30 -0.84 -7.34 -8.33
C VAL A 30 0.30 -7.09 -7.34
N TYR A 31 0.74 -8.11 -6.60
CA TYR A 31 1.80 -7.94 -5.60
C TYR A 31 3.17 -7.69 -6.23
N ASN A 32 3.46 -8.29 -7.39
CA ASN A 32 4.68 -8.00 -8.14
C ASN A 32 4.70 -6.54 -8.62
N PHE A 33 3.57 -6.01 -9.10
CA PHE A 33 3.47 -4.61 -9.46
C PHE A 33 3.72 -3.69 -8.26
N ILE A 34 3.01 -3.92 -7.15
CA ILE A 34 3.16 -3.11 -5.93
C ILE A 34 4.61 -3.15 -5.43
N GLY A 35 5.24 -4.34 -5.38
CA GLY A 35 6.64 -4.48 -4.99
C GLY A 35 7.58 -3.67 -5.88
N SER A 36 7.34 -3.68 -7.20
CA SER A 36 8.15 -2.91 -8.16
C SER A 36 8.06 -1.39 -7.99
N VAL A 37 7.00 -0.85 -7.37
CA VAL A 37 6.89 0.59 -7.09
C VAL A 37 7.95 1.05 -6.06
N PHE A 38 8.40 0.14 -5.19
CA PHE A 38 9.42 0.41 -4.20
C PHE A 38 10.84 0.08 -4.68
N ASP A 39 10.98 -0.48 -5.87
CA ASP A 39 12.28 -0.75 -6.49
C ASP A 39 12.77 0.52 -7.23
N PRO A 40 13.88 1.16 -6.79
CA PRO A 40 14.39 2.37 -7.43
C PRO A 40 14.90 2.14 -8.86
N GLU A 41 15.23 0.90 -9.23
CA GLU A 41 15.69 0.54 -10.58
C GLU A 41 14.52 0.22 -11.52
N ALA A 42 13.31 0.04 -10.99
CA ALA A 42 12.13 -0.21 -11.79
C ALA A 42 11.63 1.09 -12.44
N SER A 43 11.22 0.98 -13.71
CA SER A 43 10.63 2.06 -14.48
C SER A 43 9.30 1.63 -15.14
N GLU A 44 8.67 2.58 -15.84
CA GLU A 44 7.49 2.35 -16.68
C GLU A 44 6.24 1.84 -15.94
N HIS A 45 6.11 2.13 -14.64
CA HIS A 45 4.98 1.65 -13.83
C HIS A 45 3.62 2.04 -14.41
N LEU A 46 3.47 3.26 -14.96
CA LEU A 46 2.21 3.68 -15.57
C LEU A 46 1.86 2.86 -16.82
N GLN A 47 2.83 2.46 -17.61
CA GLN A 47 2.61 1.63 -18.79
C GLN A 47 2.24 0.20 -18.39
N LYS A 48 2.98 -0.37 -17.43
CA LYS A 48 2.68 -1.69 -16.85
C LYS A 48 1.27 -1.73 -16.26
N LEU A 49 0.88 -0.72 -15.49
CA LEU A 49 -0.45 -0.61 -14.89
C LEU A 49 -1.56 -0.57 -15.95
N LYS A 50 -1.36 0.13 -17.06
CA LYS A 50 -2.34 0.20 -18.17
C LYS A 50 -2.51 -1.11 -18.94
N GLN A 51 -1.56 -2.04 -18.81
CA GLN A 51 -1.58 -3.35 -19.47
C GLN A 51 -2.22 -4.44 -18.61
N MET A 52 -2.43 -4.18 -17.32
CA MET A 52 -3.06 -5.11 -16.39
C MET A 52 -4.57 -5.18 -16.65
N ASP A 53 -5.19 -6.30 -16.28
CA ASP A 53 -6.64 -6.43 -16.33
C ASP A 53 -7.28 -5.42 -15.37
N ARG A 54 -8.48 -4.94 -15.74
CA ARG A 54 -9.18 -3.90 -14.96
C ARG A 54 -9.30 -4.26 -13.48
N ILE A 55 -9.57 -5.54 -13.18
CA ILE A 55 -9.72 -6.04 -11.82
C ILE A 55 -8.40 -5.97 -11.02
N ASP A 56 -7.27 -6.22 -11.69
CA ASP A 56 -5.95 -6.13 -11.07
C ASP A 56 -5.59 -4.67 -10.82
N VAL A 57 -5.93 -3.76 -11.74
CA VAL A 57 -5.75 -2.31 -11.55
C VAL A 57 -6.55 -1.80 -10.36
N GLU A 58 -7.83 -2.15 -10.27
CA GLU A 58 -8.69 -1.77 -9.13
C GLU A 58 -8.13 -2.31 -7.81
N THR A 59 -7.62 -3.55 -7.82
CA THR A 59 -6.98 -4.18 -6.66
C THR A 59 -5.67 -3.49 -6.29
N VAL A 60 -4.80 -3.15 -7.25
CA VAL A 60 -3.56 -2.39 -7.02
C VAL A 60 -3.87 -1.04 -6.38
N LEU A 61 -4.82 -0.27 -6.93
CA LEU A 61 -5.17 1.06 -6.42
C LEU A 61 -5.71 0.98 -4.99
N LEU A 62 -6.56 0.00 -4.72
CA LEU A 62 -7.10 -0.25 -3.40
C LEU A 62 -6.02 -0.59 -2.39
N LEU A 63 -5.12 -1.52 -2.71
CA LEU A 63 -4.04 -1.94 -1.82
C LEU A 63 -3.02 -0.82 -1.59
N MET A 64 -2.67 -0.06 -2.64
CA MET A 64 -1.78 1.10 -2.52
C MET A 64 -2.40 2.21 -1.64
N ARG A 65 -3.71 2.42 -1.73
CA ARG A 65 -4.43 3.34 -0.83
C ARG A 65 -4.37 2.87 0.62
N ASN A 66 -4.62 1.58 0.87
CA ASN A 66 -4.51 1.01 2.21
C ASN A 66 -3.09 1.13 2.76
N LEU A 67 -2.08 0.89 1.93
CA LEU A 67 -0.69 1.03 2.31
C LEU A 67 -0.33 2.49 2.64
N SER A 68 -0.74 3.46 1.81
CA SER A 68 -0.52 4.88 2.08
C SER A 68 -1.14 5.32 3.42
N ILE A 69 -2.36 4.88 3.71
CA ILE A 69 -3.02 5.15 4.99
C ILE A 69 -2.21 4.55 6.15
N ASN A 70 -1.80 3.28 6.04
CA ASN A 70 -1.02 2.61 7.08
C ASN A 70 0.33 3.32 7.33
N LEU A 71 1.01 3.74 6.27
CA LEU A 71 2.32 4.41 6.35
C LEU A 71 2.25 5.87 6.82
N THR A 72 1.06 6.47 6.84
CA THR A 72 0.83 7.81 7.41
C THR A 72 0.41 7.71 8.89
N SER A 73 0.41 6.52 9.49
CA SER A 73 0.18 6.35 10.92
C SER A 73 1.35 6.92 11.73
N PRO A 74 1.10 7.58 12.88
CA PRO A 74 2.16 8.07 13.78
C PRO A 74 3.20 7.01 14.19
N ASP A 75 2.81 5.74 14.18
CA ASP A 75 3.68 4.60 14.49
C ASP A 75 4.89 4.47 13.54
N PHE A 76 4.84 5.10 12.36
CA PHE A 76 5.89 5.06 11.34
C PHE A 76 6.65 6.39 11.18
N GLU A 77 6.31 7.45 11.93
CA GLU A 77 6.94 8.78 11.81
C GLU A 77 8.29 8.90 12.56
N ASP A 78 8.52 8.10 13.61
CA ASP A 78 9.65 8.28 14.56
C ASP A 78 11.02 7.73 14.07
N HIS A 79 11.11 7.25 12.83
CA HIS A 79 12.34 6.63 12.32
C HIS A 79 13.33 7.62 11.66
N GLY A 80 12.96 8.89 11.51
CA GLY A 80 13.68 9.83 10.65
C GLY A 80 14.73 10.72 11.31
N LEU A 81 14.62 11.10 12.60
CA LEU A 81 15.37 12.27 13.10
C LEU A 81 15.79 12.20 14.58
N ASN A 82 16.09 11.03 15.13
CA ASN A 82 16.84 10.94 16.39
C ASN A 82 18.35 10.89 16.12
N ARG A 83 18.90 11.97 15.53
CA ARG A 83 20.34 12.24 15.61
C ARG A 83 20.60 12.77 17.03
N PRO A 84 21.50 12.17 17.83
CA PRO A 84 21.87 12.76 19.10
C PRO A 84 22.65 14.06 18.84
N GLU A 85 21.92 15.19 18.80
CA GLU A 85 22.51 16.51 18.92
C GLU A 85 22.91 16.71 20.38
N GLY A 86 24.15 16.36 20.77
CA GLY A 86 24.55 16.59 22.16
C GLY A 86 25.92 16.15 22.65
N GLU A 87 26.72 15.37 21.89
CA GLU A 87 28.07 15.00 22.35
C GLU A 87 29.17 15.64 21.50
N VAL A 88 29.26 16.97 21.53
CA VAL A 88 30.52 17.68 21.24
C VAL A 88 30.68 18.86 22.20
N ASN A 89 31.24 18.58 23.38
CA ASN A 89 32.33 19.35 24.00
C ASN A 89 32.62 18.79 25.39
N VAL A 90 33.65 17.95 25.48
CA VAL A 90 34.45 17.83 26.70
C VAL A 90 35.78 18.48 26.39
N ILE A 91 35.86 19.78 26.68
CA ILE A 91 37.11 20.46 27.04
C ILE A 91 37.28 20.35 28.55
#